data_AF-V4LQ49-F1
#
_entry.id   AF-V4LQ49-F1
#
_cell.length_a   1.000
_cell.length_b   1.000
_cell.length_c   1.000
_cell.angle_alpha   90.00
_cell.angle_beta   90.00
_cell.angle_gamma   90.00
#
_symmetry.space_group_name_H-M   'P 1'
#
loop_
_entity.id
_entity.type
_entity.pdbx_description
1 polymer ?
#
loop_
_entity_poly.entity_id
_entity_poly.type
_entity_poly.pdbx_seq_one_letter_code
_entity_poly.pdbx_strand_id
1 'polypeptide(L)'
;MGFDPASLSVALEEVRDQQGSSWPVVIVMGNNLAEIRVAESEVFNAKEFAEFIARFGNIDRSQIKVFEDANVVEVSRNIRVSKNGVEGAGPLAQKVNTLYREYLRTKGVTVSR
;
A
#
# COMPACT_ATOMS: atom_id res chain seq x y z
N MET A 1 0.37 -17.13 -3.40
CA MET A 1 -1.00 -16.88 -3.93
C MET A 1 -1.11 -17.37 -5.37
N GLY A 2 -2.27 -17.86 -5.81
CA GLY A 2 -2.48 -18.32 -7.21
C GLY A 2 -3.95 -18.27 -7.66
N PHE A 3 -4.18 -18.19 -8.96
CA PHE A 3 -5.50 -18.20 -9.59
C PHE A 3 -5.47 -19.09 -10.83
N ASP A 4 -6.40 -20.04 -10.91
CA ASP A 4 -6.61 -20.85 -12.11
C ASP A 4 -7.80 -20.30 -12.90
N PRO A 5 -7.58 -19.69 -14.08
CA PRO A 5 -8.66 -19.12 -14.88
C PRO A 5 -9.59 -20.17 -15.48
N ALA A 6 -9.17 -21.44 -15.60
CA ALA A 6 -10.00 -22.49 -16.17
C ALA A 6 -11.07 -22.99 -15.18
N SER A 7 -10.69 -23.21 -13.93
CA SER A 7 -11.62 -23.63 -12.86
C SER A 7 -12.15 -22.49 -12.00
N LEU A 8 -11.61 -21.28 -12.16
CA LEU A 8 -11.78 -20.12 -11.27
C LEU A 8 -11.32 -20.37 -9.83
N SER A 9 -10.54 -21.42 -9.57
CA SER A 9 -10.05 -21.72 -8.22
C SER A 9 -8.95 -20.74 -7.79
N VAL A 10 -8.89 -20.43 -6.49
CA VAL A 10 -7.88 -19.53 -5.90
C VAL A 10 -7.12 -20.22 -4.78
N ALA A 11 -5.81 -19.97 -4.74
CA ALA A 11 -4.94 -20.31 -3.62
C ALA A 11 -4.59 -19.04 -2.85
N LEU A 12 -5.02 -18.99 -1.59
CA LEU A 12 -4.81 -17.91 -0.65
C LEU A 12 -3.74 -18.32 0.37
N GLU A 13 -2.89 -17.37 0.77
CA GLU A 13 -1.86 -17.57 1.79
C GLU A 13 -2.18 -16.75 3.04
N GLU A 14 -1.72 -17.20 4.21
CA GLU A 14 -1.90 -16.51 5.51
C GLU A 14 -3.36 -16.15 5.82
N VAL A 15 -4.28 -17.07 5.52
CA VAL A 15 -5.72 -16.84 5.67
C VAL A 15 -6.13 -16.90 7.12
N ARG A 16 -6.94 -15.93 7.55
CA ARG A 16 -7.65 -15.97 8.83
C ARG A 16 -9.14 -16.04 8.60
N ASP A 17 -9.81 -17.01 9.24
CA ASP A 17 -11.27 -17.11 9.20
C ASP A 17 -11.94 -16.26 10.29
N GLN A 18 -13.28 -16.19 10.24
CA GLN A 18 -14.08 -15.41 11.19
C GLN A 18 -13.99 -15.92 12.64
N GLN A 19 -13.56 -17.16 12.84
CA GLN A 19 -13.38 -17.77 14.16
C GLN A 19 -11.97 -17.48 14.71
N GLY A 20 -11.12 -16.79 13.94
CA GLY A 20 -9.75 -16.44 14.32
C GLY A 20 -8.73 -17.53 14.00
N SER A 21 -9.15 -18.65 13.39
CA SER A 21 -8.21 -19.70 13.00
C SER A 21 -7.39 -19.25 11.82
N SER A 22 -6.09 -19.58 11.84
CA SER A 22 -5.14 -19.16 10.82
C SER A 22 -4.63 -20.36 10.04
N TRP A 23 -4.62 -20.24 8.72
CA TRP A 23 -4.26 -21.28 7.78
C TRP A 23 -3.14 -20.78 6.87
N PRO A 24 -1.99 -21.48 6.80
CA PRO A 24 -0.90 -21.06 5.93
C PRO A 24 -1.30 -20.98 4.46
N VAL A 25 -2.14 -21.92 4.01
CA VAL A 25 -2.67 -21.98 2.64
C VAL A 25 -4.12 -22.46 2.68
N VAL A 26 -4.99 -21.80 1.90
CA VAL A 26 -6.36 -22.25 1.65
C VAL A 26 -6.60 -22.26 0.14
N ILE A 27 -7.12 -23.38 -0.37
CA ILE A 27 -7.55 -23.52 -1.77
C ILE A 27 -9.07 -23.45 -1.80
N VAL A 28 -9.60 -22.44 -2.48
CA VAL A 28 -11.05 -22.29 -2.69
C VAL A 28 -11.36 -22.70 -4.12
N MET A 29 -12.17 -23.74 -4.26
CA MET A 29 -12.63 -24.24 -5.54
C MET A 29 -13.59 -23.24 -6.18
N GLY A 30 -13.47 -23.00 -7.48
CA GLY A 30 -14.26 -21.96 -8.15
C GLY A 30 -15.78 -22.17 -8.12
N ASN A 31 -16.25 -23.41 -8.01
CA ASN A 31 -17.68 -23.71 -7.83
C ASN A 31 -18.25 -23.24 -6.48
N ASN A 32 -17.39 -22.92 -5.50
CA ASN A 32 -17.77 -22.39 -4.20
C ASN A 32 -17.54 -20.86 -4.09
N LEU A 33 -17.08 -20.21 -5.16
CA LEU A 33 -16.86 -18.76 -5.20
C LEU A 33 -18.11 -18.06 -5.75
N ALA A 34 -18.68 -17.16 -4.95
CA ALA A 34 -19.75 -16.27 -5.42
C ALA A 34 -19.18 -15.10 -6.25
N GLU A 35 -18.10 -14.48 -5.78
CA GLU A 35 -17.42 -13.37 -6.43
C GLU A 35 -15.99 -13.22 -5.86
N ILE A 36 -15.08 -12.68 -6.67
CA ILE A 36 -13.77 -12.19 -6.20
C ILE A 36 -13.80 -10.68 -6.32
N ARG A 37 -13.85 -9.98 -5.18
CA ARG A 37 -13.71 -8.53 -5.12
C ARG A 37 -12.27 -8.19 -4.77
N VAL A 38 -11.57 -7.56 -5.70
CA VAL A 38 -10.32 -6.89 -5.38
C VAL A 38 -10.72 -5.57 -4.72
N ALA A 39 -10.68 -5.54 -3.40
CA ALA A 39 -10.63 -4.26 -2.72
C ALA A 39 -9.29 -3.64 -3.11
N GLU A 40 -9.30 -2.64 -3.98
CA GLU A 40 -8.27 -1.60 -3.90
C GLU A 40 -8.47 -0.97 -2.52
N SER A 41 -7.88 -1.56 -1.47
CA SER A 41 -7.56 -0.76 -0.31
C SER A 41 -6.71 0.38 -0.86
N GLU A 42 -7.04 1.63 -0.56
CA GLU A 42 -6.11 2.71 -0.85
C GLU A 42 -4.83 2.40 -0.08
N VAL A 43 -3.88 1.76 -0.78
CA VAL A 43 -2.63 1.26 -0.21
C VAL A 43 -1.84 2.42 0.39
N PHE A 44 -2.03 3.58 -0.22
CA PHE A 44 -1.58 4.85 0.31
C PHE A 44 -2.54 5.42 1.35
N ASN A 45 -2.02 5.56 2.58
CA ASN A 45 -2.63 6.35 3.63
C ASN A 45 -1.66 7.46 4.02
N ALA A 46 -2.11 8.72 3.93
CA ALA A 46 -1.27 9.89 4.16
C ALA A 46 -0.71 9.97 5.58
N LYS A 47 -1.51 9.60 6.59
CA LYS A 47 -1.09 9.63 7.99
C LYS A 47 -0.04 8.58 8.28
N GLU A 48 -0.25 7.36 7.78
CA GLU A 48 0.73 6.28 7.91
C GLU A 48 2.02 6.59 7.14
N PHE A 49 1.91 7.13 5.93
CA PHE A 49 3.08 7.52 5.15
C PHE A 49 3.87 8.65 5.83
N ALA A 50 3.20 9.64 6.42
CA ALA A 50 3.86 10.70 7.18
C ALA A 50 4.67 10.14 8.36
N GLU A 51 4.10 9.20 9.12
CA GLU A 51 4.82 8.51 10.19
C GLU A 51 5.98 7.66 9.65
N PHE A 52 5.78 6.99 8.51
CA PHE A 52 6.81 6.18 7.85
C PHE A 52 8.02 7.05 7.48
N ILE A 53 7.83 8.18 6.79
CA ILE A 53 8.94 9.04 6.38
C ILE A 53 9.59 9.78 7.54
N ALA A 54 8.84 10.11 8.60
CA ALA A 54 9.41 10.70 9.82
C ALA A 54 10.33 9.72 10.55
N ARG A 55 9.99 8.43 10.56
CA ARG A 55 10.74 7.38 11.26
C ARG A 55 11.91 6.82 10.45
N PHE A 56 11.70 6.57 9.16
CA PHE A 56 12.66 5.85 8.32
C PHE A 56 13.37 6.78 7.32
N GLY A 57 12.76 7.93 7.00
CA GLY A 57 13.28 8.86 6.01
C GLY A 57 14.22 9.94 6.55
N ASN A 58 14.39 10.06 7.88
CA ASN A 58 15.09 11.19 8.52
C ASN A 58 14.59 12.55 7.99
N ILE A 59 13.27 12.68 7.79
CA ILE A 59 12.62 13.93 7.43
C ILE A 59 11.98 14.48 8.71
N ASP A 60 12.30 15.72 9.05
CA ASP A 60 11.80 16.35 10.27
C ASP A 60 10.27 16.52 10.19
N ARG A 61 9.56 16.28 11.30
CA ARG A 61 8.09 16.37 11.36
C ARG A 61 7.58 17.77 11.01
N SER A 62 8.34 18.83 11.30
CA SER A 62 7.99 20.21 10.91
C SER A 62 7.97 20.43 9.40
N GLN A 63 8.63 19.56 8.63
CA GLN A 63 8.61 19.60 7.17
C GLN A 63 7.44 18.81 6.58
N ILE A 64 6.65 18.09 7.38
CA ILE A 64 5.59 17.20 6.92
C ILE A 64 4.24 17.79 7.29
N LYS A 65 3.36 17.94 6.31
CA LYS A 65 1.98 18.38 6.52
C LYS A 65 1.02 17.36 5.92
N VAL A 66 0.08 16.90 6.73
CA VAL A 66 -0.94 15.92 6.31
C VAL A 66 -2.25 16.65 6.05
N PHE A 67 -2.84 16.39 4.89
CA PHE A 67 -4.18 16.81 4.53
C PHE A 67 -5.06 15.56 4.52
N GLU A 68 -5.62 15.22 5.69
CA GLU A 68 -6.37 13.96 5.89
C GLU A 68 -7.56 13.86 4.93
N ASP A 69 -8.34 14.93 4.76
CA ASP A 69 -9.50 14.97 3.87
C ASP A 69 -9.16 14.68 2.40
N ALA A 70 -7.94 15.02 1.97
CA ALA A 70 -7.47 14.82 0.61
C ALA A 70 -6.60 13.55 0.46
N ASN A 71 -6.33 12.82 1.54
CA ASN A 71 -5.35 11.74 1.61
C ASN A 71 -4.01 12.13 0.96
N VAL A 72 -3.48 13.30 1.34
CA VAL A 72 -2.23 13.88 0.79
C VAL A 72 -1.24 14.21 1.89
N VAL A 73 0.05 14.00 1.60
CA VAL A 73 1.17 14.50 2.39
C VAL A 73 1.94 15.54 1.59
N GLU A 74 2.24 16.67 2.20
CA GLU A 74 3.17 17.67 1.67
C GLU A 74 4.46 17.63 2.48
N VAL A 75 5.59 17.58 1.77
CA VAL A 75 6.94 17.59 2.35
C VAL A 75 7.65 18.87 1.89
N SER A 76 8.20 19.62 2.83
CA SER A 76 8.98 20.85 2.61
C SER A 76 8.30 21.88 1.70
N ARG A 77 6.96 21.94 1.72
CA ARG A 77 6.08 22.89 0.99
C ARG A 77 6.02 22.74 -0.53
N ASN A 78 6.80 21.83 -1.13
CA ASN A 78 6.92 21.73 -2.59
C ASN A 78 6.89 20.29 -3.13
N ILE A 79 6.83 19.29 -2.25
CA ILE A 79 6.72 17.89 -2.65
C ILE A 79 5.36 17.39 -2.16
N ARG A 80 4.51 16.93 -3.08
CA ARG A 80 3.18 16.42 -2.77
C ARG A 80 3.15 14.91 -3.01
N VAL A 81 2.60 14.16 -2.07
CA VAL A 81 2.50 12.71 -2.13
C VAL A 81 1.06 12.28 -1.93
N SER A 82 0.58 11.40 -2.81
CA SER A 82 -0.77 10.85 -2.78
C SER A 82 -0.77 9.40 -3.31
N LYS A 83 -1.95 8.81 -3.44
CA LYS A 83 -2.11 7.51 -4.13
C LYS A 83 -1.62 7.52 -5.59
N ASN A 84 -1.56 8.69 -6.22
CA ASN A 84 -1.10 8.82 -7.61
C ASN A 84 0.44 8.92 -7.71
N GLY A 85 1.15 8.98 -6.59
CA GLY A 85 2.60 9.05 -6.54
C GLY A 85 3.13 10.34 -5.92
N VAL A 86 4.35 10.70 -6.31
CA VAL A 86 5.11 11.84 -5.78
C VAL A 86 5.26 12.91 -6.86
N GLU A 87 4.77 14.11 -6.58
CA GLU A 87 4.91 15.30 -7.40
C GLU A 87 5.95 16.23 -6.77
N GLY A 88 6.91 16.71 -7.57
CA GLY A 88 7.99 17.58 -7.12
C GLY A 88 9.30 17.30 -7.83
N ALA A 89 10.32 18.12 -7.57
CA ALA A 89 11.63 18.02 -8.21
C ALA A 89 12.79 18.16 -7.22
N GLY A 90 13.97 17.67 -7.63
CA GLY A 90 15.21 17.76 -6.87
C GLY A 90 15.52 16.54 -6.01
N PRO A 91 16.67 16.55 -5.30
CA PRO A 91 17.17 15.38 -4.55
C PRO A 91 16.21 14.90 -3.45
N LEU A 92 15.54 15.82 -2.77
CA LEU A 92 14.56 15.46 -1.74
C LEU A 92 13.33 14.77 -2.34
N ALA A 93 12.83 15.22 -3.49
CA ALA A 93 11.71 14.59 -4.18
C ALA A 93 12.06 13.15 -4.62
N GLN A 94 13.28 12.93 -5.13
CA GLN A 94 13.77 11.59 -5.46
C GLN A 94 13.82 10.68 -4.22
N LYS A 95 14.32 11.20 -3.09
CA LYS A 95 14.34 10.47 -1.82
C LYS A 95 12.93 10.12 -1.33
N VAL A 96 12.00 11.07 -1.39
CA VAL A 96 10.58 10.85 -1.01
C VAL A 96 9.94 9.82 -1.94
N ASN A 97 10.27 9.81 -3.23
CA ASN A 97 9.82 8.79 -4.19
C ASN A 97 10.33 7.39 -3.83
N THR A 98 11.60 7.25 -3.44
CA THR A 98 12.14 5.97 -2.93
C THR A 98 11.37 5.50 -1.69
N LEU A 99 11.17 6.39 -0.70
CA LEU A 99 10.42 6.07 0.52
C LEU A 99 8.97 5.71 0.23
N TYR A 100 8.32 6.37 -0.73
CA TYR A 100 6.97 6.06 -1.18
C TYR A 100 6.87 4.63 -1.73
N ARG A 101 7.82 4.22 -2.58
CA ARG A 101 7.86 2.84 -3.11
C ARG A 101 8.14 1.82 -2.00
N GLU A 102 9.04 2.13 -1.07
CA GLU A 102 9.32 1.26 0.08
C GLU A 102 8.08 1.08 0.96
N TYR A 103 7.39 2.18 1.26
CA TYR A 103 6.13 2.16 2.00
C TYR A 103 5.10 1.28 1.29
N LEU A 104 4.86 1.45 -0.02
CA LEU A 104 3.92 0.62 -0.77
C LEU A 104 4.33 -0.86 -0.79
N ARG A 105 5.62 -1.16 -0.84
CA ARG A 105 6.13 -2.53 -0.72
C ARG A 105 5.82 -3.15 0.65
N THR A 106 5.85 -2.37 1.74
CA THR A 106 5.42 -2.86 3.07
C THR A 106 3.93 -3.20 3.12
N LYS A 107 3.15 -2.67 2.18
CA LYS A 107 1.71 -2.93 2.04
C LYS A 107 1.39 -4.01 1.01
N GLY A 108 2.40 -4.73 0.50
CA GLY A 108 2.22 -5.81 -0.47
C GLY A 108 2.05 -5.35 -1.92
N VAL A 109 2.27 -4.06 -2.23
CA VAL A 109 2.23 -3.54 -3.60
C VAL A 109 3.62 -3.49 -4.20
N THR A 110 3.79 -4.11 -5.37
CA THR A 110 4.99 -3.99 -6.18
C THR A 110 4.79 -2.88 -7.22
N VAL A 111 5.48 -1.76 -7.06
CA VAL A 111 5.45 -0.67 -8.05
C VAL A 111 6.52 -0.97 -9.11
N SER A 112 6.09 -1.28 -10.34
CA SER A 112 6.97 -1.48 -11.50
C SER A 112 7.82 -0.24 -11.79
N ARG A 113 9.01 -0.45 -12.37
CA ARG A 113 10.02 0.58 -12.68
C ARG A 113 9.49 1.72 -13.55
#